data_AF-A0A847D167-F1
#
_entry.id   AF-A0A847D167-F1
#
_cell.length_a   1.000
_cell.length_b   1.000
_cell.length_c   1.000
_cell.angle_alpha   90.00
_cell.angle_beta   90.00
_cell.angle_gamma   90.00
#
_symmetry.space_group_name_H-M   'P 1'
#
loop_
_entity.id
_entity.type
_entity.pdbx_description
1 polymer ?
#
loop_
_entity_poly.entity_id
_entity_poly.type
_entity_poly.pdbx_seq_one_letter_code
_entity_poly.pdbx_strand_id
1 'polypeptide(L)'
;MKRATYKAFTLIEMLIVMGILVILMVVGVAAGRFAIDRANQIAHQNGATQLYQALQSHFTDYGRFPSYDTLENMTTNPNNVEGALGKYLDMGSFKGGSEADYSYYVNSTRQAVVVCVTLGGAGDETNKGVSCVGNGFALTAPDTLTNGSGSFTITKEFYEADENAEYTAIVETADTSFWNGDGWGTVDVVQ
;
A
#
# COMPACT_ATOMS: atom_id res chain seq x y z
N MET A 1 1.15 -68.98 -24.27
CA MET A 1 1.76 -67.72 -23.80
C MET A 1 0.94 -66.55 -24.35
N LYS A 2 0.27 -65.76 -23.49
CA LYS A 2 -0.49 -64.58 -23.94
C LYS A 2 0.52 -63.48 -24.31
N ARG A 3 0.55 -63.07 -25.58
CA ARG A 3 1.38 -61.95 -26.05
C ARG A 3 0.72 -60.64 -25.62
N ALA A 4 1.40 -59.88 -24.76
CA ALA A 4 1.03 -58.49 -24.49
C ALA A 4 1.36 -57.66 -25.73
N THR A 5 0.35 -57.05 -26.34
CA THR A 5 0.56 -56.09 -27.43
C THR A 5 0.90 -54.74 -26.82
N TYR A 6 2.07 -54.20 -27.15
CA TYR A 6 2.45 -52.84 -26.74
C TYR A 6 1.83 -51.87 -27.74
N LYS A 7 0.85 -51.08 -27.30
CA LYS A 7 0.41 -49.92 -28.06
C LYS A 7 1.55 -48.90 -28.06
N ALA A 8 2.23 -48.73 -29.19
CA ALA A 8 3.25 -47.71 -29.34
C ALA A 8 2.57 -46.33 -29.29
N PHE A 9 3.03 -45.47 -28.38
CA PHE A 9 2.60 -44.08 -28.29
C PHE A 9 2.91 -43.38 -29.60
N THR A 10 1.87 -42.81 -30.20
CA THR A 10 2.01 -42.16 -31.51
C THR A 10 2.58 -40.76 -31.34
N LEU A 11 3.30 -40.26 -32.34
CA LEU A 11 3.85 -38.89 -32.33
C LEU A 11 2.74 -37.85 -32.05
N ILE A 12 1.52 -38.12 -32.51
CA ILE A 12 0.36 -37.25 -32.29
C ILE A 12 -0.07 -37.17 -30.81
N GLU A 13 0.07 -38.23 -30.02
CA GLU A 13 -0.22 -38.16 -28.57
C GLU A 13 0.75 -37.21 -27.87
N MET A 14 2.05 -37.31 -28.15
CA MET A 14 3.04 -36.41 -27.57
C MET A 14 2.89 -34.97 -28.08
N LEU A 15 2.41 -34.78 -29.31
CA LEU A 15 2.11 -33.47 -29.88
C LEU A 15 0.91 -32.80 -29.19
N ILE A 16 -0.17 -33.54 -28.96
CA ILE A 16 -1.36 -33.03 -28.26
C ILE A 16 -0.99 -32.65 -26.82
N VAL A 17 -0.19 -33.47 -26.14
CA VAL A 17 0.25 -33.19 -24.76
C VAL A 17 1.06 -31.89 -24.70
N MET A 18 2.05 -31.72 -25.58
CA MET A 18 2.83 -30.48 -25.62
C MET A 18 1.95 -29.27 -25.97
N GLY A 19 0.99 -29.44 -26.88
CA GLY A 19 0.03 -28.38 -27.21
C GLY A 19 -0.81 -27.93 -26.01
N ILE A 20 -1.34 -28.87 -25.23
CA ILE A 20 -2.12 -28.56 -24.02
C ILE A 20 -1.22 -27.91 -22.95
N LEU A 21 0.01 -28.39 -22.77
CA LEU A 21 0.95 -27.83 -21.79
C LEU A 21 1.25 -26.35 -22.06
N VAL A 22 1.46 -25.96 -23.32
CA VAL A 22 1.70 -24.55 -23.67
C VAL A 22 0.49 -23.68 -23.33
N ILE A 23 -0.73 -24.14 -23.64
CA ILE A 23 -1.96 -23.42 -23.31
C ILE A 23 -2.09 -23.24 -21.79
N LEU A 24 -1.84 -24.30 -21.01
CA LEU A 24 -1.92 -24.24 -19.55
C LEU A 24 -0.87 -23.32 -18.93
N MET A 25 0.35 -23.28 -19.48
CA MET A 25 1.38 -22.35 -19.02
C MET A 25 0.98 -20.88 -19.25
N VAL A 26 0.43 -20.55 -20.43
CA VAL A 26 0.01 -19.17 -20.74
C VAL A 26 -1.12 -18.72 -19.82
N VAL A 27 -2.16 -19.55 -19.67
CA VAL A 27 -3.30 -19.22 -18.78
C VAL A 27 -2.86 -19.16 -17.31
N GLY A 28 -1.96 -20.05 -16.90
CA GLY A 28 -1.42 -20.09 -15.54
C GLY A 28 -0.68 -18.80 -15.15
N VAL A 29 0.15 -18.25 -16.04
CA VAL A 29 0.88 -16.99 -15.78
C VAL A 29 -0.07 -15.80 -15.68
N ALA A 30 -1.06 -15.71 -16.57
CA ALA A 30 -2.03 -14.61 -16.56
C ALA A 30 -2.86 -14.58 -15.26
N ALA A 31 -3.36 -15.74 -14.81
CA ALA A 31 -4.10 -15.84 -13.55
C ALA A 31 -3.21 -15.55 -12.32
N GLY A 32 -1.94 -15.98 -12.36
CA GLY A 32 -0.98 -15.73 -11.28
C GLY A 32 -0.73 -14.23 -11.05
N ARG A 33 -0.58 -13.44 -12.10
CA ARG A 33 -0.35 -11.99 -11.99
C ARG A 33 -1.51 -11.25 -11.33
N PHE A 34 -2.75 -11.55 -11.73
CA PHE A 34 -3.94 -10.95 -11.13
C PHE A 34 -4.07 -11.26 -9.62
N ALA A 35 -3.74 -12.49 -9.22
CA ALA A 35 -3.75 -12.88 -7.82
C ALA A 35 -2.71 -12.11 -6.99
N ILE A 36 -1.51 -11.88 -7.54
CA ILE A 36 -0.45 -11.09 -6.89
C ILE A 36 -0.89 -9.63 -6.74
N ASP A 37 -1.44 -9.02 -7.78
CA ASP A 37 -1.89 -7.63 -7.74
C ASP A 37 -2.95 -7.40 -6.66
N ARG A 38 -3.91 -8.34 -6.55
CA ARG A 38 -4.93 -8.28 -5.51
C ARG A 38 -4.36 -8.49 -4.11
N ALA A 39 -3.40 -9.41 -3.96
CA ALA A 39 -2.73 -9.64 -2.68
C ALA A 39 -1.97 -8.40 -2.21
N ASN A 40 -1.26 -7.72 -3.13
CA ASN A 40 -0.54 -6.48 -2.83
C ASN A 40 -1.50 -5.36 -2.43
N GLN A 41 -2.61 -5.18 -3.14
CA GLN A 41 -3.62 -4.18 -2.76
C GLN A 41 -4.16 -4.41 -1.34
N ILE A 42 -4.42 -5.67 -0.97
CA ILE A 42 -4.88 -6.03 0.38
C ILE A 42 -3.77 -5.77 1.40
N ALA A 43 -2.51 -6.10 1.09
CA ALA A 43 -1.37 -5.85 1.96
C ALA A 43 -1.20 -4.35 2.25
N HIS A 44 -1.28 -3.50 1.22
CA HIS A 44 -1.21 -2.04 1.33
C HIS A 44 -2.30 -1.48 2.25
N GLN A 45 -3.56 -1.90 2.02
CA GLN A 45 -4.71 -1.50 2.84
C GLN A 45 -4.56 -1.96 4.31
N ASN A 46 -4.06 -3.17 4.53
CA ASN A 46 -3.78 -3.68 5.86
C ASN A 46 -2.64 -2.89 6.54
N GLY A 47 -1.61 -2.50 5.80
CA GLY A 47 -0.53 -1.66 6.29
C GLY A 47 -1.02 -0.28 6.73
N ALA A 48 -1.81 0.40 5.89
CA ALA A 48 -2.43 1.68 6.24
C ALA A 48 -3.35 1.55 7.48
N THR A 49 -4.09 0.45 7.59
CA THR A 49 -4.95 0.16 8.74
C THR A 49 -4.13 -0.06 10.02
N GLN A 50 -3.01 -0.78 9.96
CA GLN A 50 -2.11 -0.99 11.11
C GLN A 50 -1.51 0.34 11.59
N LEU A 51 -1.09 1.21 10.66
CA LEU A 51 -0.62 2.56 10.99
C LEU A 51 -1.72 3.38 11.67
N TYR A 52 -2.94 3.34 11.15
CA TYR A 52 -4.07 4.03 11.76
C TYR A 52 -4.43 3.49 13.15
N GLN A 53 -4.32 2.17 13.40
CA GLN A 53 -4.51 1.59 14.72
C GLN A 53 -3.44 2.04 15.72
N ALA A 54 -2.18 2.11 15.29
CA ALA A 54 -1.09 2.64 16.09
C ALA A 54 -1.35 4.12 16.45
N LEU A 55 -1.83 4.92 15.49
CA LEU A 55 -2.20 6.32 15.70
C LEU A 55 -3.36 6.49 16.69
N GLN A 56 -4.36 5.60 16.67
CA GLN A 56 -5.45 5.60 17.65
C GLN A 56 -4.94 5.26 19.07
N SER A 57 -3.98 4.34 19.17
CA SER A 57 -3.35 4.01 20.44
C SER A 57 -2.54 5.20 20.99
N HIS A 58 -1.80 5.89 20.11
CA HIS A 58 -1.16 7.16 20.45
C HIS A 58 -2.16 8.22 20.92
N PHE A 59 -3.29 8.38 20.21
CA PHE A 59 -4.35 9.31 20.59
C PHE A 59 -4.93 9.00 21.97
N THR A 60 -5.04 7.72 22.33
CA THR A 60 -5.52 7.31 23.66
C THR A 60 -4.57 7.75 24.78
N ASP A 61 -3.26 7.70 24.54
CA ASP A 61 -2.25 8.08 25.53
C ASP A 61 -2.06 9.60 25.67
N TYR A 62 -2.10 10.35 24.56
CA TYR A 62 -1.77 11.79 24.53
C TYR A 62 -2.99 12.71 24.30
N GLY A 63 -4.17 12.16 24.00
CA GLY A 63 -5.41 12.91 23.72
C GLY A 63 -5.42 13.65 22.37
N ARG A 64 -4.41 13.39 21.51
CA ARG A 64 -4.24 14.01 20.20
C ARG A 64 -3.32 13.18 19.33
N PHE A 65 -3.46 13.34 18.01
CA PHE A 65 -2.54 12.75 17.06
C PHE A 65 -1.18 13.47 17.07
N PRO A 66 -0.11 12.78 16.66
CA PRO A 66 1.20 13.41 16.48
C PRO A 66 1.13 14.64 15.57
N SER A 67 2.08 15.57 15.72
CA SER A 67 2.24 16.63 14.73
C SER A 67 2.69 16.03 13.40
N TYR A 68 2.54 16.80 12.31
CA TYR A 68 3.04 16.40 11.01
C TYR A 68 4.54 16.05 11.07
N ASP A 69 4.87 14.87 10.57
CA ASP A 69 6.21 14.34 10.30
C ASP A 69 6.02 13.15 9.35
N THR A 70 7.09 12.63 8.77
CA THR A 70 7.03 11.44 7.94
C THR A 70 6.75 10.20 8.81
N LEU A 71 5.98 9.26 8.26
CA LEU A 71 5.66 8.00 8.96
C LEU A 71 6.92 7.20 9.27
N GLU A 72 7.93 7.26 8.40
CA GLU A 72 9.26 6.70 8.66
C GLU A 72 9.85 7.24 9.96
N ASN A 73 9.95 8.56 10.13
CA ASN A 73 10.50 9.17 11.35
C ASN A 73 9.69 8.82 12.59
N MET A 74 8.36 8.87 12.48
CA MET A 74 7.46 8.60 13.60
C MET A 74 7.57 7.14 14.06
N THR A 75 7.56 6.19 13.13
CA THR A 75 7.53 4.76 13.44
C THR A 75 8.89 4.18 13.79
N THR A 76 9.99 4.76 13.31
CA THR A 76 11.36 4.35 13.67
C THR A 76 11.78 4.87 15.03
N ASN A 77 11.12 5.91 15.56
CA ASN A 77 11.38 6.46 16.88
C ASN A 77 10.68 5.64 17.97
N PRO A 78 11.42 4.89 18.82
CA PRO A 78 10.83 4.07 19.89
C PRO A 78 10.64 4.85 21.20
N ASN A 79 11.02 6.13 21.24
CA ASN A 79 10.98 6.92 22.47
C ASN A 79 9.52 7.14 22.91
N ASN A 80 9.28 7.23 24.22
CA ASN A 80 7.96 7.54 24.76
C ASN A 80 7.68 9.06 24.70
N VAL A 81 7.66 9.62 23.49
CA VAL A 81 7.41 11.04 23.22
C VAL A 81 6.20 11.20 22.31
N GLU A 82 5.52 12.36 22.38
CA GLU A 82 4.28 12.66 21.65
C GLU A 82 4.42 12.63 20.11
N GLY A 83 5.64 12.67 19.57
CA GLY A 83 5.89 12.57 18.13
C GLY A 83 6.18 11.15 17.65
N ALA A 84 6.25 10.17 18.55
CA ALA A 84 6.75 8.83 18.25
C ALA A 84 5.60 7.82 18.18
N LEU A 85 5.64 7.01 17.12
CA LEU A 85 4.70 5.92 16.85
C LEU A 85 5.34 4.53 17.06
N GLY A 86 6.67 4.45 17.14
CA GLY A 86 7.39 3.17 17.24
C GLY A 86 7.07 2.33 18.48
N LYS A 87 6.52 2.95 19.55
CA LYS A 87 6.00 2.22 20.72
C LYS A 87 4.70 1.45 20.41
N TYR A 88 3.88 1.97 19.51
CA TYR A 88 2.53 1.47 19.20
C TYR A 88 2.49 0.58 17.96
N LEU A 89 3.60 0.51 17.21
CA LEU A 89 3.75 -0.29 16.02
C LEU A 89 5.04 -1.11 16.11
N ASP A 90 4.91 -2.43 16.06
CA ASP A 90 6.07 -3.30 15.92
C ASP A 90 6.52 -3.32 14.46
N MET A 91 7.60 -2.61 14.15
CA MET A 91 8.18 -2.53 12.82
C MET A 91 8.62 -3.90 12.28
N GLY A 92 8.99 -4.84 13.15
CA GLY A 92 9.35 -6.20 12.72
C GLY A 92 8.15 -7.01 12.23
N SER A 93 6.95 -6.71 12.76
CA SER A 93 5.69 -7.35 12.36
C SER A 93 4.91 -6.57 11.31
N PHE A 94 5.22 -5.28 11.11
CA PHE A 94 4.55 -4.45 10.12
C PHE A 94 4.76 -5.03 8.71
N LYS A 95 3.68 -5.11 7.94
CA LYS A 95 3.67 -5.59 6.56
C LYS A 95 2.95 -4.58 5.69
N GLY A 96 3.72 -3.67 5.11
CA GLY A 96 3.23 -2.67 4.16
C GLY A 96 2.80 -3.28 2.82
N GLY A 97 3.32 -4.45 2.45
CA GLY A 97 3.08 -5.04 1.13
C GLY A 97 4.31 -4.89 0.25
N SER A 98 4.11 -4.77 -1.07
CA SER A 98 5.17 -4.46 -2.03
C SER A 98 5.56 -2.98 -1.95
N GLU A 99 6.34 -2.48 -2.90
CA GLU A 99 6.69 -1.05 -2.95
C GLU A 99 5.45 -0.14 -2.98
N ALA A 100 5.45 0.93 -2.16
CA ALA A 100 4.40 1.95 -2.09
C ALA A 100 4.84 3.18 -1.29
N ASP A 101 4.19 4.32 -1.53
CA ASP A 101 4.35 5.53 -0.74
C ASP A 101 3.21 5.68 0.25
N TYR A 102 3.57 5.91 1.51
CA TYR A 102 2.65 6.23 2.58
C TYR A 102 2.69 7.72 2.88
N SER A 103 1.53 8.36 2.99
CA SER A 103 1.40 9.75 3.41
C SER A 103 0.53 9.86 4.66
N TYR A 104 0.89 10.80 5.53
CA TYR A 104 0.22 11.07 6.78
C TYR A 104 -0.36 12.47 6.79
N TYR A 105 -1.64 12.57 7.09
CA TYR A 105 -2.35 13.83 7.12
C TYR A 105 -3.02 14.00 8.47
N VAL A 106 -2.84 15.16 9.08
CA VAL A 106 -3.47 15.51 10.37
C VAL A 106 -4.14 16.86 10.26
N ASN A 107 -5.27 17.05 10.92
CA ASN A 107 -5.93 18.36 10.95
C ASN A 107 -5.26 19.30 11.97
N SER A 108 -5.55 20.59 11.86
CA SER A 108 -4.98 21.64 12.72
C SER A 108 -5.21 21.41 14.23
N THR A 109 -6.35 20.81 14.60
CA THR A 109 -6.68 20.49 16.00
C THR A 109 -6.12 19.14 16.48
N ARG A 110 -5.52 18.35 15.59
CA ARG A 110 -4.97 17.01 15.84
C ARG A 110 -5.99 16.03 16.44
N GLN A 111 -7.25 16.19 16.03
CA GLN A 111 -8.38 15.34 16.40
C GLN A 111 -8.83 14.44 15.23
N ALA A 112 -8.34 14.72 14.02
CA ALA A 112 -8.62 13.95 12.84
C ALA A 112 -7.35 13.67 12.05
N VAL A 113 -7.28 12.47 11.49
CA VAL A 113 -6.10 11.96 10.77
C VAL A 113 -6.54 11.09 9.60
N VAL A 114 -5.72 11.07 8.56
CA VAL A 114 -5.84 10.16 7.43
C VAL A 114 -4.46 9.66 7.04
N VAL A 115 -4.33 8.35 6.84
CA VAL A 115 -3.14 7.72 6.26
C VAL A 115 -3.51 7.23 4.87
N CYS A 116 -2.76 7.64 3.86
CA CYS A 116 -2.95 7.19 2.48
C CYS A 116 -1.76 6.35 2.02
N VAL A 117 -2.03 5.38 1.15
CA VAL A 117 -1.04 4.50 0.53
C VAL A 117 -1.30 4.38 -0.96
N THR A 118 -0.26 4.49 -1.78
CA THR A 118 -0.33 4.21 -3.21
C THR A 118 -0.42 2.70 -3.46
N LEU A 119 -1.26 2.28 -4.41
CA LEU A 119 -1.46 0.86 -4.69
C LEU A 119 -0.55 0.34 -5.80
N GLY A 120 -0.03 1.24 -6.63
CA GLY A 120 0.71 0.93 -7.83
C GLY A 120 2.22 1.09 -7.77
N GLY A 121 2.83 1.18 -6.58
CA GLY A 121 4.26 1.43 -6.42
C GLY A 121 4.55 2.82 -5.84
N ALA A 122 5.83 3.22 -5.82
CA ALA A 122 6.19 4.62 -5.58
C ALA A 122 5.46 5.51 -6.58
N GLY A 123 4.89 6.64 -6.13
CA GLY A 123 4.14 7.57 -6.97
C GLY A 123 2.97 6.98 -7.75
N ASP A 124 2.48 5.78 -7.38
CA ASP A 124 1.49 5.02 -8.12
C ASP A 124 1.87 4.77 -9.61
N GLU A 125 3.14 4.43 -9.89
CA GLU A 125 3.67 4.17 -11.24
C GLU A 125 2.80 3.26 -12.13
N THR A 126 2.17 2.24 -11.55
CA THR A 126 1.30 1.31 -12.28
C THR A 126 -0.17 1.76 -12.37
N ASN A 127 -0.48 2.98 -11.93
CA ASN A 127 -1.80 3.62 -12.01
C ASN A 127 -2.91 2.74 -11.41
N LYS A 128 -2.71 2.24 -10.18
CA LYS A 128 -3.70 1.40 -9.49
C LYS A 128 -4.55 2.19 -8.50
N GLY A 129 -4.20 3.43 -8.25
CA GLY A 129 -4.93 4.33 -7.37
C GLY A 129 -4.31 4.45 -5.98
N VAL A 130 -5.04 5.15 -5.12
CA VAL A 130 -4.65 5.41 -3.73
C VAL A 130 -5.75 4.93 -2.80
N SER A 131 -5.35 4.32 -1.68
CA SER A 131 -6.27 3.97 -0.60
C SER A 131 -5.93 4.76 0.65
N CYS A 132 -6.94 5.34 1.28
CA CYS A 132 -6.83 6.15 2.48
C CYS A 132 -7.67 5.56 3.61
N VAL A 133 -7.15 5.63 4.84
CA VAL A 133 -7.80 5.15 6.06
C VAL A 133 -7.69 6.21 7.13
N GLY A 134 -8.77 6.51 7.83
CA GLY A 134 -8.75 7.50 8.90
C GLY A 134 -10.13 7.97 9.33
N ASN A 135 -10.16 9.03 10.15
CA ASN A 135 -11.39 9.72 10.56
C ASN A 135 -11.47 11.16 10.01
N GLY A 136 -10.45 11.63 9.28
CA GLY A 136 -10.36 12.99 8.74
C GLY A 136 -10.91 13.19 7.34
N PHE A 137 -11.94 12.46 6.92
CA PHE A 137 -12.52 12.61 5.58
C PHE A 137 -13.47 13.80 5.47
N ALA A 138 -13.53 14.38 4.27
CA ALA A 138 -14.40 15.50 3.88
C ALA A 138 -14.28 16.74 4.80
N LEU A 139 -13.11 16.92 5.43
CA LEU A 139 -12.83 18.10 6.25
C LEU A 139 -12.55 19.31 5.36
N THR A 140 -13.17 20.43 5.72
CA THR A 140 -13.04 21.72 5.03
C THR A 140 -12.60 22.79 6.02
N ALA A 141 -12.19 23.96 5.53
CA ALA A 141 -11.60 24.99 6.37
C ALA A 141 -12.58 25.42 7.49
N PRO A 142 -12.11 25.58 8.74
CA PRO A 142 -10.70 25.66 9.18
C PRO A 142 -10.05 24.32 9.59
N ASP A 143 -10.76 23.20 9.48
CA ASP A 143 -10.34 21.88 9.96
C ASP A 143 -9.71 21.01 8.87
N THR A 144 -9.23 21.61 7.77
CA THR A 144 -8.58 20.87 6.69
C THR A 144 -7.38 20.08 7.17
N LEU A 145 -7.09 19.00 6.45
CA LEU A 145 -5.92 18.18 6.68
C LEU A 145 -4.65 18.91 6.21
N THR A 146 -3.52 18.61 6.84
CA THR A 146 -2.19 19.06 6.42
C THR A 146 -1.16 17.94 6.58
N ASN A 147 -0.16 17.95 5.71
CA ASN A 147 1.04 17.12 5.80
C ASN A 147 2.30 18.00 5.81
N GLY A 148 2.27 19.16 6.48
CA GLY A 148 3.40 20.08 6.58
C GLY A 148 3.68 20.95 5.35
N SER A 149 3.45 20.42 4.14
CA SER A 149 3.71 21.09 2.85
C SER A 149 2.47 21.73 2.20
N GLY A 150 1.27 21.46 2.72
CA GLY A 150 0.02 22.00 2.16
C GLY A 150 -1.22 21.69 2.97
N SER A 151 -2.37 22.16 2.47
CA SER A 151 -3.68 21.82 2.99
C SER A 151 -4.42 20.94 2.00
N PHE A 152 -5.03 19.86 2.49
CA PHE A 152 -5.61 18.80 1.69
C PHE A 152 -7.07 18.58 2.08
N THR A 153 -7.88 18.23 1.07
CA THR A 153 -9.24 17.75 1.26
C THR A 153 -9.29 16.34 0.68
N ILE A 154 -9.50 15.36 1.56
CA ILE A 154 -9.61 13.95 1.20
C ILE A 154 -11.05 13.55 1.47
N THR A 155 -11.84 13.35 0.42
CA THR A 155 -13.28 13.06 0.53
C THR A 155 -13.60 11.57 0.56
N LYS A 156 -12.70 10.71 0.07
CA LYS A 156 -12.97 9.28 -0.13
C LYS A 156 -11.87 8.41 0.45
N GLU A 157 -12.22 7.18 0.78
CA GLU A 157 -11.28 6.13 1.21
C GLU A 157 -10.50 5.51 0.04
N PHE A 158 -11.02 5.64 -1.18
CA PHE A 158 -10.40 5.06 -2.37
C PHE A 158 -10.51 6.02 -3.55
N TYR A 159 -9.37 6.19 -4.23
CA TYR A 159 -9.24 6.94 -5.46
C TYR A 159 -8.70 6.01 -6.54
N GLU A 160 -9.43 5.91 -7.64
CA GLU A 160 -8.90 5.31 -8.86
C GLU A 160 -7.82 6.23 -9.45
N ALA A 161 -6.86 5.66 -10.18
CA ALA A 161 -5.87 6.45 -10.88
C ALA A 161 -6.55 7.24 -12.00
N ASP A 162 -6.66 8.55 -11.81
CA ASP A 162 -7.37 9.49 -12.67
C ASP A 162 -6.78 10.90 -12.48
N GLU A 163 -7.13 11.86 -13.34
CA GLU A 163 -6.72 13.26 -13.23
C GLU A 163 -7.52 14.05 -12.17
N ASN A 164 -8.03 13.36 -11.15
CA ASN A 164 -8.75 14.01 -10.07
C ASN A 164 -7.78 14.84 -9.22
N ALA A 165 -8.11 16.11 -8.98
CA ALA A 165 -7.27 17.02 -8.20
C ALA A 165 -6.91 16.47 -6.80
N GLU A 166 -7.80 15.73 -6.14
CA GLU A 166 -7.52 15.10 -4.84
C GLU A 166 -6.53 13.94 -4.97
N TYR A 167 -6.67 13.11 -6.00
CA TYR A 167 -5.72 12.02 -6.27
C TYR A 167 -4.34 12.58 -6.60
N THR A 168 -4.25 13.54 -7.54
CA THR A 168 -2.99 14.17 -7.93
C THR A 168 -2.32 14.83 -6.73
N ALA A 169 -3.09 15.52 -5.88
CA ALA A 169 -2.53 16.13 -4.68
C ALA A 169 -1.91 15.10 -3.72
N ILE A 170 -2.54 13.92 -3.55
CA ILE A 170 -2.01 12.88 -2.67
C ILE A 170 -0.74 12.23 -3.27
N VAL A 171 -0.74 11.95 -4.57
CA VAL A 171 0.39 11.29 -5.25
C VAL A 171 1.61 12.20 -5.37
N GLU A 172 1.41 13.49 -5.66
CA GLU A 172 2.48 14.48 -5.80
C GLU A 172 2.92 15.09 -4.46
N THR A 173 2.43 14.57 -3.34
CA THR A 173 2.82 15.05 -2.01
C THR A 173 4.32 14.80 -1.76
N ALA A 174 5.05 15.84 -1.36
CA ALA A 174 6.49 15.76 -1.13
C ALA A 174 6.87 15.03 0.18
N ASP A 175 6.01 15.11 1.20
CA ASP A 175 6.25 14.53 2.53
C ASP A 175 5.64 13.12 2.63
N THR A 176 6.19 12.18 1.86
CA THR A 176 5.82 10.76 1.86
C THR A 176 6.88 9.90 2.55
N SER A 177 6.50 8.69 2.96
CA SER A 177 7.40 7.65 3.46
C SER A 177 7.34 6.46 2.52
N PHE A 178 8.46 6.19 1.85
CA PHE A 178 8.56 5.11 0.88
C PHE A 178 8.80 3.78 1.57
N TRP A 179 7.93 2.82 1.28
CA TRP A 179 8.06 1.44 1.70
C TRP A 179 8.62 0.61 0.54
N ASN A 180 9.73 -0.11 0.77
CA ASN A 180 10.43 -0.86 -0.28
C ASN A 180 10.02 -2.35 -0.36
N GLY A 181 9.07 -2.80 0.47
CA GLY A 181 8.66 -4.20 0.58
C GLY A 181 9.01 -4.83 1.93
N ASP A 182 10.13 -4.45 2.52
CA ASP A 182 10.64 -5.02 3.78
C ASP A 182 10.77 -3.98 4.90
N GLY A 183 10.96 -2.71 4.56
CA GLY A 183 11.15 -1.61 5.48
C GLY A 183 10.92 -0.24 4.84
N TRP A 184 11.08 0.81 5.64
CA TRP A 184 11.22 2.16 5.09
C TRP A 184 12.52 2.27 4.31
N GLY A 185 12.47 2.93 3.17
CA GLY A 185 13.62 3.15 2.30
C GLY A 185 13.59 4.54 1.68
N THR A 186 14.65 4.87 0.98
CA THR A 186 14.69 6.06 0.13
C THR A 186 14.28 5.69 -1.28
N VAL A 187 13.45 6.52 -1.92
CA VAL A 187 13.23 6.43 -3.37
C VAL A 187 14.57 6.74 -4.02
N ASP A 188 15.19 5.75 -4.68
CA ASP A 188 16.31 6.01 -5.58
C ASP A 188 15.76 6.81 -6.77
N VAL A 189 15.67 8.14 -6.63
CA VAL A 189 15.38 9.01 -7.75
C VAL A 189 16.58 8.92 -8.69
N VAL A 190 16.49 8.01 -9.66
CA VAL A 190 17.45 7.94 -10.76
C VAL A 190 17.39 9.30 -11.46
N GLN A 191 18.40 10.13 -11.20
CA GLN A 191 18.61 11.43 -11.85
C GLN A 191 18.83 11.29 -13.35
#